data_AF-A0A7L3FBF7-F1
#
_entry.id   AF-A0A7L3FBF7-F1
#
_cell.length_a   1.000
_cell.length_b   1.000
_cell.length_c   1.000
_cell.angle_alpha   90.00
_cell.angle_beta   90.00
_cell.angle_gamma   90.00
#
_symmetry.space_group_name_H-M   'P 1'
#
loop_
_entity.id
_entity.type
_entity.pdbx_description
1 polymer ?
#
loop_
_entity_poly.entity_id
_entity_poly.type
_entity_poly.pdbx_seq_one_letter_code
_entity_poly.pdbx_strand_id
1 'polypeptide(L)'
;ILVANDKACNLLGCSSQELIGQKLTCFISKSSEEAWGAVGEEHLETDECSPLFSGAVVDLVGHLKKKIPVSVWLRRIRSKDNQCCVVVLEPVERLAASVSFRADGEIISCDLLFAHLHGYPTLEEVVGLHVKDLIPSVQIPPLGKKVPKSLRIQQAVGRSREGNAFPLSLKLQVSSLEEAQVAVQEGVLWTEAGSFSGYHYSAAVVVFSSISGLITVQSNGTICGIQDSFALLLFGYEKQQLLGKNITFLIPGFYNNMER
;
A
#
# COMPACT_ATOMS: atom_id res chain seq x y z
N ILE A 1 -25.72 -7.81 10.57
CA ILE A 1 -24.93 -7.13 11.62
C ILE A 1 -25.76 -7.28 12.88
N LEU A 2 -25.20 -7.86 13.94
CA LEU A 2 -25.94 -8.10 15.18
C LEU A 2 -25.76 -6.96 16.18
N VAL A 3 -24.55 -6.39 16.22
CA VAL A 3 -24.16 -5.26 17.06
C VAL A 3 -23.17 -4.40 16.28
N ALA A 4 -23.22 -3.08 16.45
CA ALA A 4 -22.24 -2.14 15.93
C ALA A 4 -21.89 -1.13 17.04
N ASN A 5 -20.61 -0.78 17.17
CA ASN A 5 -20.16 0.26 18.08
C ASN A 5 -20.21 1.64 17.42
N ASP A 6 -20.05 2.70 18.20
CA ASP A 6 -20.10 4.08 17.72
C ASP A 6 -19.06 4.37 16.63
N LYS A 7 -17.89 3.73 16.68
CA LYS A 7 -16.86 3.87 15.65
C LYS A 7 -17.34 3.33 14.30
N ALA A 8 -17.97 2.15 14.27
CA ALA A 8 -18.53 1.57 13.06
C ALA A 8 -19.71 2.40 12.53
N CYS A 9 -20.55 2.92 13.42
CA CYS A 9 -21.63 3.85 13.09
C CYS A 9 -21.10 5.12 12.40
N ASN A 10 -20.09 5.75 13.00
CA ASN A 10 -19.46 6.95 12.45
C ASN A 10 -18.77 6.68 11.10
N LEU A 11 -18.11 5.53 10.95
CA LEU A 11 -17.43 5.13 9.71
C LEU A 11 -18.42 4.97 8.55
N LEU A 12 -19.58 4.38 8.80
CA LEU A 12 -20.63 4.14 7.80
C LEU A 12 -21.59 5.33 7.63
N GLY A 13 -21.56 6.28 8.55
CA GLY A 13 -22.49 7.40 8.60
C GLY A 13 -23.93 6.95 8.87
N CYS A 14 -24.10 5.91 9.69
CA CYS A 14 -25.40 5.33 10.04
C CYS A 14 -25.53 5.21 11.56
N SER A 15 -26.74 5.23 12.07
CA SER A 15 -27.03 4.90 13.47
C SER A 15 -26.93 3.39 13.72
N SER A 16 -26.75 2.99 14.98
CA SER A 16 -26.71 1.56 15.35
C SER A 16 -28.00 0.83 14.97
N GLN A 17 -29.15 1.50 15.08
CA GLN A 17 -30.47 0.95 14.73
C GLN A 17 -30.60 0.64 13.24
N GLU A 18 -30.01 1.47 12.37
CA GLU A 18 -30.02 1.26 10.91
C GLU A 18 -29.05 0.16 10.47
N LEU A 19 -27.95 -0.02 11.20
CA LEU A 19 -26.94 -1.05 10.91
C LEU A 19 -27.38 -2.44 11.37
N ILE A 20 -28.03 -2.54 12.52
CA ILE A 20 -28.49 -3.83 13.08
C ILE A 20 -29.52 -4.46 12.12
N GLY A 21 -29.34 -5.76 11.84
CA GLY A 21 -30.16 -6.52 10.89
C GLY A 21 -29.68 -6.46 9.43
N GLN A 22 -28.86 -5.48 9.04
CA GLN A 22 -28.35 -5.37 7.67
C GLN A 22 -27.19 -6.34 7.38
N LYS A 23 -27.01 -6.74 6.12
CA LYS A 23 -25.81 -7.49 5.70
C LYS A 23 -24.64 -6.53 5.51
N LEU A 24 -23.47 -6.87 6.04
CA LEU A 24 -22.27 -6.03 5.90
C LEU A 24 -21.85 -5.85 4.43
N THR A 25 -22.11 -6.86 3.59
CA THR A 25 -21.87 -6.82 2.14
C THR A 25 -22.59 -5.69 1.42
N CYS A 26 -23.71 -5.20 1.96
CA CYS A 26 -24.43 -4.05 1.39
C CYS A 26 -23.62 -2.76 1.44
N PHE A 27 -22.63 -2.67 2.34
CA PHE A 27 -21.75 -1.52 2.50
C PHE A 27 -20.41 -1.69 1.78
N ILE A 28 -20.16 -2.80 1.10
CA ILE A 28 -18.91 -3.04 0.38
C ILE A 28 -19.10 -2.65 -1.08
N SER A 29 -18.14 -1.91 -1.62
CA SER A 29 -18.17 -1.53 -3.04
C SER A 29 -18.10 -2.76 -3.94
N LYS A 30 -18.88 -2.77 -5.01
CA LYS A 30 -18.85 -3.84 -6.02
C LYS A 30 -17.47 -4.07 -6.63
N SER A 31 -16.63 -3.04 -6.68
CA SER A 31 -15.23 -3.16 -7.16
C SER A 31 -14.31 -3.92 -6.21
N SER A 32 -14.76 -4.23 -4.99
CA SER A 32 -14.02 -4.96 -3.95
C SER A 32 -14.68 -6.29 -3.59
N GLU A 33 -15.62 -6.78 -4.41
CA GLU A 33 -16.37 -8.01 -4.14
C GLU A 33 -15.47 -9.26 -4.18
N GLU A 34 -14.49 -9.31 -5.10
CA GLU A 34 -13.46 -10.36 -5.14
C GLU A 34 -12.57 -10.34 -3.88
N ALA A 35 -12.16 -9.16 -3.43
CA ALA A 35 -11.36 -9.00 -2.22
C ALA A 35 -12.14 -9.39 -0.95
N TRP A 36 -13.46 -9.12 -0.92
CA TRP A 36 -14.35 -9.58 0.14
C TRP A 36 -14.59 -11.09 0.11
N GLY A 37 -14.68 -11.70 -1.08
CA GLY A 37 -14.76 -13.15 -1.23
C GLY A 37 -13.56 -13.86 -0.59
N ALA A 38 -12.36 -13.34 -0.81
CA ALA A 38 -11.12 -13.87 -0.20
C ALA A 38 -11.08 -13.74 1.34
N VAL A 39 -11.77 -12.75 1.93
CA VAL A 39 -11.91 -12.61 3.40
C VAL A 39 -12.73 -13.77 3.99
N GLY A 40 -13.67 -14.33 3.22
CA GLY A 40 -14.57 -15.39 3.66
C GLY A 40 -14.08 -16.82 3.39
N GLU A 41 -13.11 -16.99 2.49
CA GLU A 41 -12.63 -18.31 2.02
C GLU A 41 -11.42 -18.87 2.79
N GLU A 42 -10.86 -18.17 3.78
CA GLU A 42 -9.85 -18.77 4.66
C GLU A 42 -10.48 -19.84 5.59
N HIS A 43 -10.40 -21.08 5.08
CA HIS A 43 -10.44 -22.38 5.75
C HIS A 43 -11.81 -22.89 6.26
N LEU A 44 -12.45 -23.69 5.40
CA LEU A 44 -13.05 -24.95 5.83
C LEU A 44 -11.92 -25.86 6.32
N GLU A 45 -12.06 -26.43 7.53
CA GLU A 45 -11.12 -27.35 8.19
C GLU A 45 -9.85 -26.64 8.73
N THR A 46 -9.44 -26.71 10.00
CA THR A 46 -9.57 -27.73 11.04
C THR A 46 -9.31 -27.06 12.40
N ASP A 47 -9.93 -27.59 13.45
CA ASP A 47 -9.48 -27.53 14.85
C ASP A 47 -9.43 -26.20 15.63
N GLU A 48 -9.52 -26.37 16.94
CA GLU A 48 -9.59 -25.33 17.97
C GLU A 48 -8.36 -24.40 17.94
N CYS A 49 -8.62 -23.08 17.98
CA CYS A 49 -7.61 -22.00 18.10
C CYS A 49 -6.60 -21.81 16.95
N SER A 50 -7.08 -21.52 15.73
CA SER A 50 -6.27 -20.79 14.74
C SER A 50 -6.62 -19.29 14.72
N PRO A 51 -5.62 -18.39 14.77
CA PRO A 51 -5.86 -16.95 14.66
C PRO A 51 -6.16 -16.57 13.21
N LEU A 52 -7.25 -15.83 13.08
CA LEU A 52 -7.61 -14.92 11.99
C LEU A 52 -6.43 -14.26 11.30
N PHE A 53 -6.41 -14.21 9.97
CA PHE A 53 -5.84 -13.06 9.28
C PHE A 53 -6.52 -12.80 7.94
N SER A 54 -7.53 -11.94 7.92
CA SER A 54 -7.72 -11.17 6.69
C SER A 54 -7.31 -9.73 6.96
N GLY A 55 -6.25 -9.31 6.28
CA GLY A 55 -5.81 -7.92 6.15
C GLY A 55 -6.27 -7.34 4.81
N ALA A 56 -7.28 -7.94 4.18
CA ALA A 56 -7.79 -7.49 2.90
C ALA A 56 -8.36 -6.08 3.02
N VAL A 57 -8.04 -5.25 2.03
CA VAL A 57 -8.52 -3.88 1.98
C VAL A 57 -9.69 -3.79 1.02
N VAL A 58 -10.86 -3.36 1.52
CA VAL A 58 -12.07 -3.16 0.72
C VAL A 58 -12.52 -1.70 0.79
N ASP A 59 -13.17 -1.21 -0.27
CA ASP A 59 -13.80 0.10 -0.23
C ASP A 59 -15.18 -0.01 0.42
N LEU A 60 -15.35 0.55 1.61
CA LEU A 60 -16.66 0.73 2.22
C LEU A 60 -17.39 1.93 1.62
N VAL A 61 -18.68 1.77 1.39
CA VAL A 61 -19.61 2.78 0.90
C VAL A 61 -20.72 2.92 1.95
N GLY A 62 -20.60 3.94 2.80
CA GLY A 62 -21.63 4.31 3.76
C GLY A 62 -22.78 5.08 3.14
N HIS A 63 -23.70 5.58 3.98
CA HIS A 63 -24.86 6.37 3.54
C HIS A 63 -24.47 7.68 2.83
N LEU A 64 -23.32 8.23 3.19
CA LEU A 64 -22.74 9.43 2.57
C LEU A 64 -22.16 9.18 1.16
N LYS A 65 -22.25 7.96 0.62
CA LYS A 65 -21.71 7.52 -0.69
C LYS A 65 -20.20 7.76 -0.88
N LYS A 66 -19.49 8.16 0.17
CA LYS A 66 -18.03 8.27 0.19
C LYS A 66 -17.43 6.87 0.25
N LYS A 67 -16.45 6.61 -0.62
CA LYS A 67 -15.63 5.39 -0.56
C LYS A 67 -14.51 5.58 0.47
N ILE A 68 -14.45 4.70 1.45
CA ILE A 68 -13.40 4.69 2.47
C ILE A 68 -12.71 3.32 2.40
N PRO A 69 -11.41 3.25 2.07
CA PRO A 69 -10.70 1.99 2.11
C PRO A 69 -10.51 1.56 3.57
N VAL A 70 -10.83 0.30 3.86
CA VAL A 70 -10.68 -0.28 5.19
C VAL A 70 -10.03 -1.65 5.13
N SER A 71 -9.15 -1.92 6.07
CA SER A 71 -8.68 -3.28 6.36
C SER A 71 -9.75 -4.03 7.14
N VAL A 72 -10.14 -5.22 6.68
CA VAL A 72 -11.23 -6.00 7.27
C VAL A 72 -10.72 -7.29 7.90
N TRP A 73 -10.93 -7.43 9.20
CA TRP A 73 -10.54 -8.60 9.97
C TRP A 73 -11.78 -9.31 10.50
N LEU A 74 -11.92 -10.62 10.28
CA LEU A 74 -13.17 -11.36 10.55
C LEU A 74 -12.97 -12.54 11.49
N ARG A 75 -13.45 -12.46 12.74
CA ARG A 75 -13.32 -13.49 13.78
C ARG A 75 -14.56 -14.29 14.00
N ARG A 76 -14.57 -15.56 13.56
CA ARG A 76 -15.64 -16.49 13.91
C ARG A 76 -15.49 -16.95 15.36
N ILE A 77 -16.55 -16.77 16.13
CA ILE A 77 -16.68 -17.26 17.50
C ILE A 77 -17.75 -18.36 17.45
N ARG A 78 -17.34 -19.58 17.78
CA ARG A 78 -18.24 -20.73 17.92
C ARG A 78 -18.64 -20.83 19.40
N SER A 79 -19.92 -20.66 19.69
CA SER A 79 -20.51 -21.05 20.97
C SER A 79 -21.43 -22.25 20.74
N LYS A 80 -21.69 -23.05 21.80
CA LYS A 80 -22.43 -24.32 21.72
C LYS A 80 -23.80 -24.21 21.03
N ASP A 81 -24.44 -23.04 21.09
CA ASP A 81 -25.76 -22.77 20.50
C ASP A 81 -25.79 -21.65 19.44
N ASN A 82 -24.66 -21.01 19.13
CA ASN A 82 -24.66 -19.91 18.15
C ASN A 82 -23.30 -19.70 17.47
N GLN A 83 -23.30 -19.47 16.15
CA GLN A 83 -22.13 -19.02 15.40
C GLN A 83 -22.23 -17.50 15.20
N CYS A 84 -21.31 -16.74 15.80
CA CYS A 84 -21.22 -15.31 15.55
C CYS A 84 -19.86 -14.93 14.97
N CYS A 85 -19.80 -13.83 14.22
CA CYS A 85 -18.55 -13.29 13.69
C CYS A 85 -18.36 -11.88 14.24
N VAL A 86 -17.17 -11.59 14.76
CA VAL A 86 -16.72 -10.25 15.10
C VAL A 86 -15.96 -9.71 13.91
N VAL A 87 -16.36 -8.55 13.38
CA VAL A 87 -15.68 -7.91 12.26
C VAL A 87 -15.03 -6.63 12.77
N VAL A 88 -13.73 -6.48 12.53
CA VAL A 88 -13.01 -5.23 12.77
C VAL A 88 -12.77 -4.55 11.44
N LEU A 89 -13.17 -3.28 11.37
CA LEU A 89 -12.99 -2.42 10.21
C LEU A 89 -12.03 -1.32 10.63
N GLU A 90 -10.82 -1.36 10.09
CA GLU A 90 -9.80 -0.34 10.34
C GLU A 90 -9.65 0.55 9.11
N PRO A 91 -9.97 1.85 9.18
CA PRO A 91 -9.72 2.78 8.10
C PRO A 91 -8.23 2.84 7.77
N VAL A 92 -7.90 2.74 6.49
CA VAL A 92 -6.53 2.86 5.98
C VAL A 92 -6.44 3.96 4.95
N GLU A 93 -5.27 4.55 4.77
CA GLU A 93 -5.00 5.48 3.69
C GLU A 93 -4.48 4.71 2.47
N ARG A 94 -4.96 5.10 1.29
CA ARG A 94 -4.50 4.58 0.00
C ARG A 94 -3.49 5.55 -0.59
N LEU A 95 -2.22 5.19 -0.54
CA LEU A 95 -1.12 5.93 -1.16
C LEU A 95 -0.87 5.36 -2.56
N ALA A 96 -0.88 6.22 -3.57
CA ALA A 96 -0.70 5.84 -4.98
C ALA A 96 0.51 6.56 -5.55
N ALA A 97 1.59 5.81 -5.75
CA ALA A 97 2.87 6.27 -6.24
C ALA A 97 3.18 5.69 -7.63
N SER A 98 4.20 6.21 -8.29
CA SER A 98 4.59 5.82 -9.65
C SER A 98 6.10 5.72 -9.79
N VAL A 99 6.54 4.70 -10.51
CA VAL A 99 7.96 4.45 -10.81
C VAL A 99 8.09 3.91 -12.23
N SER A 100 9.15 4.30 -12.93
CA SER A 100 9.54 3.74 -14.21
C SER A 100 10.95 3.17 -14.13
N PHE A 101 11.15 2.02 -14.77
CA PHE A 101 12.43 1.32 -14.72
C PHE A 101 12.68 0.54 -16.02
N ARG A 102 13.94 0.31 -16.33
CA ARG A 102 14.42 -0.43 -17.50
C ARG A 102 14.19 -1.93 -17.34
N ALA A 103 14.33 -2.67 -18.43
CA ALA A 103 14.18 -4.13 -18.38
C ALA A 103 15.23 -4.86 -17.53
N ASP A 104 16.39 -4.25 -17.31
CA ASP A 104 17.40 -4.72 -16.38
C ASP A 104 17.04 -4.45 -14.91
N GLY A 105 16.04 -3.60 -14.65
CA GLY A 105 15.58 -3.22 -13.31
C GLY A 105 16.07 -1.86 -12.83
N GLU A 106 16.86 -1.13 -13.60
CA GLU A 106 17.34 0.21 -13.23
C GLU A 106 16.20 1.25 -13.26
N ILE A 107 16.01 1.99 -12.17
CA ILE A 107 14.98 3.03 -12.06
C ILE A 107 15.37 4.25 -12.89
N ILE A 108 14.48 4.65 -13.80
CA ILE A 108 14.66 5.81 -14.69
C ILE A 108 14.05 7.06 -14.06
N SER A 109 12.87 6.94 -13.47
CA SER A 109 12.16 8.03 -12.82
C SER A 109 11.14 7.51 -11.82
N CYS A 110 10.76 8.35 -10.86
CA CYS A 110 9.66 8.08 -9.94
C CYS A 110 9.00 9.39 -9.50
N ASP A 111 7.86 9.29 -8.83
CA ASP A 111 7.29 10.43 -8.10
C ASP A 111 7.81 10.53 -6.67
N LEU A 112 7.54 11.68 -6.05
CA LEU A 112 8.06 12.01 -4.72
C LEU A 112 7.50 11.09 -3.64
N LEU A 113 6.26 10.63 -3.81
CA LEU A 113 5.63 9.70 -2.88
C LEU A 113 6.34 8.35 -2.90
N PHE A 114 6.73 7.85 -4.07
CA PHE A 114 7.53 6.63 -4.19
C PHE A 114 8.86 6.78 -3.44
N ALA A 115 9.57 7.89 -3.66
CA ALA A 115 10.83 8.18 -2.95
C ALA A 115 10.62 8.22 -1.43
N HIS A 116 9.62 8.96 -0.94
CA HIS A 116 9.31 9.09 0.49
C HIS A 116 8.90 7.76 1.14
N LEU A 117 8.11 6.93 0.46
CA LEU A 117 7.76 5.58 0.93
C LEU A 117 9.00 4.73 1.19
N HIS A 118 10.02 4.86 0.34
CA HIS A 118 11.29 4.16 0.48
C HIS A 118 12.33 4.90 1.34
N GLY A 119 11.99 6.08 1.88
CA GLY A 119 12.84 6.84 2.79
C GLY A 119 13.90 7.72 2.11
N TYR A 120 13.70 8.06 0.83
CA TYR A 120 14.56 8.98 0.08
C TYR A 120 13.91 10.37 0.02
N PRO A 121 14.61 11.46 0.35
CA PRO A 121 14.03 12.80 0.39
C PRO A 121 13.77 13.37 -1.01
N THR A 122 14.56 12.96 -2.00
CA THR A 122 14.54 13.48 -3.36
C THR A 122 14.48 12.35 -4.38
N LEU A 123 14.11 12.69 -5.63
CA LEU A 123 13.96 11.70 -6.71
C LEU A 123 15.33 11.24 -7.23
N GLU A 124 16.31 12.14 -7.20
CA GLU A 124 17.65 11.94 -7.74
C GLU A 124 18.40 10.82 -7.00
N GLU A 125 18.11 10.62 -5.72
CA GLU A 125 18.70 9.52 -4.94
C GLU A 125 18.10 8.15 -5.29
N VAL A 126 16.91 8.12 -5.89
CA VAL A 126 16.22 6.89 -6.29
C VAL A 126 16.53 6.49 -7.73
N VAL A 127 16.73 7.49 -8.61
CA VAL A 127 17.09 7.25 -10.01
C VAL A 127 18.46 6.57 -10.10
N GLY A 128 18.55 5.52 -10.91
CA GLY A 128 19.74 4.68 -11.05
C GLY A 128 19.83 3.52 -10.05
N LEU A 129 19.00 3.50 -8.99
CA LEU A 129 18.89 2.33 -8.12
C LEU A 129 18.17 1.17 -8.84
N HIS A 130 18.41 -0.05 -8.38
CA HIS A 130 17.74 -1.21 -8.92
C HIS A 130 16.40 -1.45 -8.21
N VAL A 131 15.30 -1.64 -8.96
CA VAL A 131 13.94 -1.77 -8.42
C VAL A 131 13.78 -2.95 -7.45
N LYS A 132 14.59 -4.01 -7.58
CA LYS A 132 14.64 -5.13 -6.61
C LYS A 132 15.29 -4.76 -5.27
N ASP A 133 16.05 -3.69 -5.17
CA ASP A 133 16.59 -3.24 -3.88
C ASP A 133 15.46 -2.66 -3.02
N LEU A 134 14.55 -1.94 -3.68
CA LEU A 134 13.37 -1.32 -3.07
C LEU A 134 12.18 -2.29 -2.96
N ILE A 135 12.00 -3.18 -3.93
CA ILE A 135 10.90 -4.16 -3.99
C ILE A 135 11.47 -5.54 -4.36
N PRO A 136 12.06 -6.28 -3.41
CA PRO A 136 12.82 -7.50 -3.71
C PRO A 136 12.04 -8.61 -4.42
N SER A 137 10.74 -8.70 -4.16
CA SER A 137 9.88 -9.74 -4.75
C SER A 137 9.28 -9.33 -6.11
N VAL A 138 9.67 -8.17 -6.67
CA VAL A 138 9.15 -7.73 -7.97
C VAL A 138 9.64 -8.64 -9.10
N GLN A 139 8.69 -9.13 -9.89
CA GLN A 139 8.96 -9.94 -11.07
C GLN A 139 8.90 -9.05 -12.30
N ILE A 140 10.04 -8.90 -12.97
CA ILE A 140 10.14 -8.15 -14.22
C ILE A 140 9.87 -9.12 -15.37
N PRO A 141 8.84 -8.89 -16.20
CA PRO A 141 8.54 -9.78 -17.34
C PRO A 141 9.69 -9.78 -18.35
N PRO A 142 10.03 -10.94 -18.95
CA PRO A 142 11.08 -11.00 -19.97
C PRO A 142 10.72 -10.17 -21.22
N LEU A 143 11.74 -9.55 -21.81
CA LEU A 143 11.66 -8.67 -22.97
C LEU A 143 10.90 -9.29 -24.16
N GLY A 144 10.13 -8.45 -24.88
CA GLY A 144 9.51 -8.82 -26.17
C GLY A 144 8.23 -9.68 -26.09
N LYS A 145 7.69 -9.95 -24.91
CA LYS A 145 6.40 -10.66 -24.74
C LYS A 145 5.35 -9.73 -24.13
N LYS A 146 4.08 -9.89 -24.53
CA LYS A 146 2.94 -9.26 -23.83
C LYS A 146 3.04 -9.61 -22.35
N VAL A 147 3.00 -8.62 -21.46
CA VAL A 147 3.02 -8.85 -20.01
C VAL A 147 1.93 -9.86 -19.67
N PRO A 148 2.29 -11.03 -19.10
CA PRO A 148 1.30 -12.00 -18.67
C PRO A 148 0.28 -11.33 -17.75
N LYS A 149 -1.02 -11.65 -17.90
CA LYS A 149 -2.07 -11.09 -17.02
C LYS A 149 -1.74 -11.30 -15.54
N SER A 150 -1.06 -12.40 -15.20
CA SER A 150 -0.59 -12.74 -13.86
C SER A 150 0.52 -11.83 -13.32
N LEU A 151 1.33 -11.21 -14.18
CA LEU A 151 2.42 -10.31 -13.78
C LEU A 151 2.03 -8.83 -13.85
N ARG A 152 0.82 -8.53 -14.36
CA ARG A 152 0.33 -7.17 -14.49
C ARG A 152 0.04 -6.52 -13.14
N ILE A 153 -0.43 -7.29 -12.17
CA ILE A 153 -0.64 -6.84 -10.79
C ILE A 153 0.09 -7.82 -9.89
N GLN A 154 1.02 -7.32 -9.10
CA GLN A 154 1.85 -8.10 -8.20
C GLN A 154 1.67 -7.60 -6.79
N GLN A 155 1.42 -8.50 -5.85
CA GLN A 155 1.53 -8.19 -4.43
C GLN A 155 2.97 -8.44 -4.01
N ALA A 156 3.56 -7.44 -3.35
CA ALA A 156 4.97 -7.44 -3.01
C ALA A 156 5.21 -6.69 -1.69
N VAL A 157 6.45 -6.71 -1.24
CA VAL A 157 6.89 -5.98 -0.04
C VAL A 157 7.92 -4.94 -0.47
N GLY A 158 7.62 -3.67 -0.21
CA GLY A 158 8.56 -2.58 -0.32
C GLY A 158 9.49 -2.54 0.88
N ARG A 159 10.73 -2.09 0.67
CA ARG A 159 11.73 -1.88 1.72
C ARG A 159 12.22 -0.46 1.70
N SER A 160 12.22 0.21 2.85
CA SER A 160 12.86 1.51 3.00
C SER A 160 14.38 1.37 3.14
N ARG A 161 15.11 2.48 2.98
CA ARG A 161 16.56 2.55 3.23
C ARG A 161 16.95 2.13 4.67
N GLU A 162 16.07 2.38 5.64
CA GLU A 162 16.26 1.96 7.05
C GLU A 162 15.90 0.48 7.29
N GLY A 163 15.47 -0.26 6.26
CA GLY A 163 15.14 -1.69 6.33
C GLY A 163 13.69 -2.00 6.70
N ASN A 164 12.83 -0.99 6.87
CA ASN A 164 11.41 -1.21 7.18
C ASN A 164 10.71 -1.82 5.97
N ALA A 165 9.95 -2.89 6.21
CA ALA A 165 9.18 -3.58 5.20
C ALA A 165 7.70 -3.14 5.26
N PHE A 166 7.10 -2.87 4.11
CA PHE A 166 5.67 -2.54 4.01
C PHE A 166 5.01 -3.27 2.83
N PRO A 167 3.77 -3.77 2.98
CA PRO A 167 3.05 -4.42 1.89
C PRO A 167 2.65 -3.40 0.83
N LEU A 168 2.82 -3.77 -0.44
CA LEU A 168 2.42 -2.95 -1.59
C LEU A 168 1.82 -3.81 -2.70
N SER A 169 1.01 -3.17 -3.54
CA SER A 169 0.54 -3.73 -4.80
C SER A 169 1.13 -2.93 -5.96
N LEU A 170 1.76 -3.62 -6.89
CA LEU A 170 2.43 -3.01 -8.03
C LEU A 170 1.71 -3.41 -9.32
N LYS A 171 1.26 -2.43 -10.09
CA LYS A 171 0.61 -2.64 -11.38
C LYS A 171 1.53 -2.22 -12.52
N LEU A 172 2.10 -3.21 -13.21
CA LEU A 172 2.97 -2.99 -14.36
C LEU A 172 2.19 -2.60 -15.61
N GLN A 173 2.75 -1.65 -16.33
CA GLN A 173 2.39 -1.22 -17.67
C GLN A 173 3.65 -1.17 -18.51
N VAL A 174 3.56 -1.65 -19.75
CA VAL A 174 4.66 -1.56 -20.71
C VAL A 174 4.30 -0.47 -21.70
N SER A 175 5.18 0.51 -21.82
CA SER A 175 5.19 1.48 -22.89
C SER A 175 6.27 1.05 -23.88
N SER A 176 5.87 0.43 -24.98
CA SER A 176 6.76 0.28 -26.13
C SER A 176 6.92 1.65 -26.78
N LEU A 177 8.15 2.08 -27.06
CA LEU A 177 8.37 3.14 -28.03
C LEU A 177 7.79 2.66 -29.36
N GLU A 178 6.96 3.50 -29.99
CA GLU A 178 6.36 3.23 -31.29
C GLU A 178 7.42 2.79 -32.30
N GLU A 179 7.02 1.82 -33.11
CA GLU A 179 7.77 1.31 -34.26
C GLU A 179 8.26 2.49 -35.10
N ALA A 180 9.57 2.75 -35.07
CA ALA A 180 10.21 3.39 -36.20
C ALA A 180 9.92 2.48 -37.41
N GLN A 181 9.06 2.96 -38.30
CA GLN A 181 8.75 2.34 -39.57
C GLN A 181 10.06 2.00 -40.28
N VAL A 182 10.44 0.73 -40.29
CA VAL A 182 11.40 0.21 -41.26
C VAL A 182 10.74 -0.97 -41.92
N ALA A 183 10.26 -0.69 -43.13
CA ALA A 183 9.78 -1.68 -44.06
C ALA A 183 10.77 -2.85 -44.13
N VAL A 184 10.24 -4.05 -43.94
CA VAL A 184 10.91 -5.32 -44.17
C VAL A 184 11.40 -5.35 -45.62
N GLN A 185 12.71 -5.36 -45.83
CA GLN A 185 13.32 -6.03 -46.98
C GLN A 185 14.22 -7.15 -46.47
N GLU A 186 14.05 -8.28 -47.14
CA GLU A 186 14.49 -9.62 -46.78
C GLU A 186 16.01 -9.76 -46.60
N GLY A 187 16.36 -10.46 -45.51
CA GLY A 187 17.40 -11.50 -45.52
C GLY A 187 18.83 -11.08 -45.25
N VAL A 188 19.24 -11.07 -43.96
CA VAL A 188 20.51 -11.63 -43.47
C VAL A 188 20.34 -12.09 -42.01
N LEU A 189 20.89 -13.27 -41.69
CA LEU A 189 20.86 -13.98 -40.41
C LEU A 189 22.00 -13.52 -39.47
N TRP A 190 21.64 -13.16 -38.23
CA TRP A 190 22.39 -12.97 -36.95
C TRP A 190 23.89 -12.63 -36.95
N THR A 191 24.30 -11.62 -36.16
CA THR A 191 25.18 -11.67 -34.96
C THR A 191 25.33 -10.24 -34.39
N GLU A 192 25.74 -10.12 -33.13
CA GLU A 192 26.19 -8.93 -32.38
C GLU A 192 25.14 -8.29 -31.45
N ALA A 193 25.56 -8.07 -30.21
CA ALA A 193 24.81 -7.54 -29.07
C ALA A 193 24.03 -6.24 -29.39
N GLY A 194 22.79 -6.40 -29.87
CA GLY A 194 21.88 -5.30 -30.15
C GLY A 194 21.28 -4.76 -28.86
N SER A 195 21.80 -3.63 -28.40
CA SER A 195 21.23 -2.71 -27.39
C SER A 195 19.72 -2.90 -27.15
N PHE A 196 19.36 -3.65 -26.10
CA PHE A 196 17.98 -3.78 -25.60
C PHE A 196 17.50 -2.49 -24.88
N SER A 197 18.01 -1.31 -25.28
CA SER A 197 17.88 -0.06 -24.51
C SER A 197 16.55 0.68 -24.64
N GLY A 198 15.59 0.15 -25.40
CA GLY A 198 14.33 0.86 -25.70
C GLY A 198 13.14 0.58 -24.78
N TYR A 199 13.15 -0.54 -24.04
CA TYR A 199 11.99 -0.96 -23.25
C TYR A 199 12.07 -0.42 -21.82
N HIS A 200 11.06 0.37 -21.46
CA HIS A 200 10.84 0.82 -20.09
C HIS A 200 9.48 0.33 -19.59
N TYR A 201 9.45 -0.03 -18.33
CA TYR A 201 8.24 -0.38 -17.60
C TYR A 201 7.81 0.86 -16.82
N SER A 202 6.51 1.11 -16.78
CA SER A 202 5.90 2.05 -15.84
C SER A 202 5.04 1.25 -14.87
N ALA A 203 5.17 1.54 -13.59
CA ALA A 203 4.47 0.83 -12.54
C ALA A 203 3.71 1.82 -11.64
N ALA A 204 2.42 1.54 -11.45
CA ALA A 204 1.63 2.18 -10.40
C ALA A 204 1.77 1.36 -9.12
N VAL A 205 2.25 1.98 -8.05
CA VAL A 205 2.45 1.37 -6.74
C VAL A 205 1.36 1.85 -5.80
N VAL A 206 0.63 0.92 -5.20
CA VAL A 206 -0.41 1.20 -4.22
C VAL A 206 -0.01 0.62 -2.89
N VAL A 207 0.06 1.48 -1.87
CA VAL A 207 0.29 1.10 -0.48
C VAL A 207 -0.96 1.44 0.31
N PHE A 208 -1.40 0.49 1.14
CA PHE A 208 -2.42 0.74 2.13
C PHE A 208 -1.76 0.83 3.50
N SER A 209 -1.85 1.99 4.13
CA SER A 209 -1.22 2.25 5.42
C SER A 209 -2.22 2.90 6.35
N SER A 210 -2.36 2.39 7.56
CA SER A 210 -2.83 3.20 8.68
C SER A 210 -1.63 4.05 9.10
N ILE A 211 -1.41 5.19 8.42
CA ILE A 211 -0.21 6.01 8.60
C ILE A 211 -0.04 6.29 10.10
N SER A 212 0.90 5.57 10.69
CA SER A 212 1.20 5.57 12.10
C SER A 212 2.70 5.50 12.18
N GLY A 213 3.27 6.37 12.99
CA GLY A 213 4.69 6.43 13.19
C GLY A 213 5.00 6.84 14.59
N LEU A 214 6.18 6.43 15.02
CA LEU A 214 6.67 6.66 16.36
C LEU A 214 7.63 7.83 16.33
N ILE A 215 7.34 8.87 17.12
CA ILE A 215 8.28 9.94 17.42
C ILE A 215 8.65 9.80 18.90
N THR A 216 9.94 9.65 19.19
CA THR A 216 10.44 9.65 20.56
C THR A 216 10.92 11.04 20.94
N VAL A 217 10.46 11.52 22.09
CA VAL A 217 10.79 12.82 22.64
C VAL A 217 11.37 12.67 24.04
N GLN A 218 12.35 13.51 24.37
CA GLN A 218 12.87 13.65 25.72
C GLN A 218 11.89 14.44 26.60
N SER A 219 12.11 14.44 27.92
CA SER A 219 11.26 15.16 28.89
C SER A 219 11.20 16.68 28.66
N ASN A 220 12.20 17.26 28.00
CA ASN A 220 12.22 18.67 27.59
C ASN A 220 11.57 18.92 26.22
N GLY A 221 11.02 17.88 25.57
CA GLY A 221 10.40 17.96 24.24
C GLY A 221 11.33 17.77 23.06
N THR A 222 12.62 17.55 23.29
CA THR A 222 13.56 17.35 22.20
C THR A 222 13.31 16.03 21.50
N ILE A 223 13.14 16.07 20.17
CA ILE A 223 12.99 14.88 19.33
C ILE A 223 14.31 14.12 19.35
N CYS A 224 14.28 12.87 19.83
CA CYS A 224 15.44 11.98 19.88
C CYS A 224 15.36 10.82 18.90
N GLY A 225 14.20 10.57 18.29
CA GLY A 225 14.04 9.52 17.28
C GLY A 225 12.75 9.68 16.48
N ILE A 226 12.86 9.39 15.19
CA ILE A 226 11.78 9.34 14.22
C ILE A 226 12.26 8.49 13.02
N GLN A 227 11.36 7.79 12.35
CA GLN A 227 11.67 7.04 11.12
C GLN A 227 11.75 7.97 9.91
N ASP A 228 12.69 7.73 8.99
CA ASP A 228 12.92 8.58 7.81
C ASP A 228 11.66 8.65 6.93
N SER A 229 11.09 7.50 6.57
CA SER A 229 9.89 7.45 5.71
C SER A 229 8.69 8.15 6.35
N PHE A 230 8.50 8.00 7.66
CA PHE A 230 7.42 8.68 8.38
C PHE A 230 7.63 10.20 8.43
N ALA A 231 8.86 10.65 8.71
CA ALA A 231 9.20 12.07 8.75
C ALA A 231 8.96 12.75 7.40
N LEU A 232 9.34 12.09 6.31
CA LEU A 232 9.14 12.57 4.94
C LEU A 232 7.66 12.57 4.56
N LEU A 233 6.95 11.46 4.78
CA LEU A 233 5.54 11.32 4.38
C LEU A 233 4.60 12.29 5.09
N LEU A 234 4.82 12.55 6.39
CA LEU A 234 3.93 13.41 7.17
C LEU A 234 4.38 14.87 7.29
N PHE A 235 5.68 15.11 7.39
CA PHE A 235 6.20 16.45 7.70
C PHE A 235 7.09 17.02 6.59
N GLY A 236 7.49 16.21 5.59
CA GLY A 236 8.37 16.65 4.52
C GLY A 236 9.80 16.98 4.97
N TYR A 237 10.20 16.52 6.15
CA TYR A 237 11.53 16.74 6.70
C TYR A 237 12.31 15.44 6.77
N GLU A 238 13.61 15.52 6.55
CA GLU A 238 14.52 14.43 6.87
C GLU A 238 14.67 14.30 8.38
N LYS A 239 14.87 13.07 8.88
CA LYS A 239 15.12 12.80 10.30
C LYS A 239 16.24 13.65 10.87
N GLN A 240 17.35 13.82 10.15
CA GLN A 240 18.48 14.64 10.60
C GLN A 240 18.09 16.11 10.83
N GLN A 241 17.12 16.62 10.08
CA GLN A 241 16.59 17.98 10.25
C GLN A 241 15.64 18.10 11.44
N LEU A 242 15.17 16.98 12.02
CA LEU A 242 14.23 16.94 13.14
C LEU A 242 14.91 16.58 14.46
N LEU A 243 15.94 15.74 14.43
CA LEU A 243 16.70 15.38 15.62
C LEU A 243 17.25 16.64 16.32
N GLY A 244 17.04 16.73 17.63
CA GLY A 244 17.46 17.89 18.43
C GLY A 244 16.49 19.07 18.43
N LYS A 245 15.51 19.12 17.51
CA LYS A 245 14.45 20.14 17.55
C LYS A 245 13.42 19.81 18.62
N ASN A 246 12.72 20.84 19.10
CA ASN A 246 11.59 20.64 19.99
C ASN A 246 10.36 20.13 19.22
N ILE A 247 9.60 19.19 19.78
CA ILE A 247 8.38 18.62 19.18
C ILE A 247 7.36 19.67 18.75
N THR A 248 7.33 20.82 19.43
CA THR A 248 6.49 21.97 19.07
C THR A 248 6.78 22.57 17.69
N PHE A 249 7.96 22.30 17.13
CA PHE A 249 8.28 22.63 15.73
C PHE A 249 7.39 21.87 14.74
N LEU A 250 7.10 20.60 15.02
CA LEU A 250 6.22 19.75 14.19
C LEU A 250 4.75 19.91 14.56
N ILE A 251 4.46 19.97 15.86
CA ILE A 251 3.11 20.01 16.39
C ILE A 251 2.99 21.22 17.31
N PRO A 252 2.60 22.40 16.76
CA PRO A 252 2.34 23.57 17.57
C PRO A 252 1.30 23.26 18.66
N GLY A 253 1.58 23.64 19.92
CA GLY A 253 0.69 23.35 21.04
C GLY A 253 0.67 21.89 21.49
N PHE A 254 1.69 21.08 21.14
CA PHE A 254 1.82 19.67 21.58
C PHE A 254 1.49 19.46 23.07
N TYR A 255 2.00 20.33 23.94
CA TYR A 255 1.77 20.23 25.39
C TYR A 255 0.36 20.60 25.82
N ASN A 256 -0.34 21.45 25.08
CA ASN A 256 -1.71 21.85 25.41
C ASN A 256 -2.68 20.65 25.33
N ASN A 257 -2.33 19.65 24.51
CA ASN A 257 -3.11 18.42 24.36
C ASN A 257 -2.66 17.30 25.31
N MET A 258 -1.54 17.48 26.01
CA MET A 258 -1.04 16.54 27.02
C MET A 258 -1.57 16.87 28.42
N GLU A 259 -2.25 18.00 28.59
CA GLU A 259 -2.94 18.40 29.81
C GLU A 259 -4.42 18.04 29.77
N ARG A 260 -4.74 16.79 30.18
CA ARG A 260 -5.85 16.41 31.09
C ARG A 260 -5.77 14.94 31.49
#